data_AF-A0AAW7KEU0-F1
#
_entry.id   AF-A0AAW7KEU0-F1
#
_cell.length_a   1.000
_cell.length_b   1.000
_cell.length_c   1.000
_cell.angle_alpha   90.00
_cell.angle_beta   90.00
_cell.angle_gamma   90.00
#
_symmetry.space_group_name_H-M   'P 1'
#
loop_
_entity.id
_entity.type
_entity.pdbx_description
1 polymer ?
#
loop_
_entity_poly.entity_id
_entity_poly.type
_entity_poly.pdbx_seq_one_letter_code
_entity_poly.pdbx_strand_id
1 'polypeptide(L)' 'LDPSEDFIVVANQDSDNLTLYRRNQETGLLEMIQKDVAVPECVCVLFV' A
#
# COMPACT_ATOMS: atom_id res chain seq x y z
N LEU A 1 -0.65 -5.06 -5.36
CA LEU A 1 -1.30 -6.08 -4.53
C LEU A 1 -0.21 -7.01 -4.08
N ASP A 2 -0.23 -7.39 -2.81
CA ASP A 2 0.64 -8.47 -2.37
C ASP A 2 0.21 -9.80 -3.02
N PRO A 3 1.04 -10.86 -2.97
CA PRO A 3 0.73 -12.14 -3.61
C PRO A 3 -0.57 -12.82 -3.12
N SER A 4 -1.04 -12.51 -1.90
CA SER A 4 -2.31 -13.03 -1.38
C SER A 4 -3.54 -12.23 -1.83
N GLU A 5 -3.34 -11.05 -2.44
CA GLU A 5 -4.37 -10.07 -2.78
C GLU A 5 -5.18 -9.49 -1.61
N ASP A 6 -4.75 -9.74 -0.37
CA ASP A 6 -5.38 -9.21 0.85
C ASP A 6 -4.92 -7.78 1.18
N PHE A 7 -3.78 -7.36 0.63
CA PHE A 7 -3.14 -6.10 0.96
C PHE A 7 -2.71 -5.30 -0.27
N ILE A 8 -2.79 -3.97 -0.12
CA ILE A 8 -2.27 -3.00 -1.07
C ILE A 8 -1.29 -2.09 -0.34
N VAL A 9 -0.07 -2.01 -0.87
CA VAL A 9 0.92 -1.02 -0.47
C VAL A 9 0.93 0.07 -1.52
N VAL A 10 0.74 1.31 -1.09
CA VAL A 10 0.79 2.50 -1.93
C VAL A 10 2.04 3.29 -1.57
N ALA A 11 2.85 3.61 -2.57
CA ALA A 11 3.98 4.52 -2.46
C ALA A 11 3.56 5.93 -2.91
N ASN A 12 3.70 6.90 -2.02
CA ASN A 12 3.36 8.29 -2.30
C ASN A 12 4.65 9.08 -2.54
N GLN A 13 4.96 9.31 -3.81
CA GLN A 13 6.19 9.98 -4.24
C GLN A 13 6.38 11.36 -3.60
N ASP A 14 5.35 12.20 -3.61
CA ASP A 14 5.48 13.60 -3.18
C ASP A 14 5.43 13.79 -1.65
N SER A 15 4.95 12.79 -0.91
CA SER A 15 4.86 12.82 0.56
C SER A 15 5.84 11.90 1.25
N ASP A 16 6.79 11.32 0.51
CA ASP A 16 7.88 10.49 1.01
C ASP A 16 7.43 9.39 2.00
N ASN A 17 6.29 8.76 1.71
CA ASN A 17 5.72 7.75 2.60
C ASN A 17 4.98 6.62 1.89
N LEU A 18 4.86 5.49 2.60
CA LEU A 18 4.01 4.37 2.23
C LEU A 18 2.73 4.36 3.07
N THR A 19 1.68 3.85 2.45
CA THR A 19 0.40 3.55 3.10
C THR A 19 0.03 2.10 2.83
N LEU A 20 -0.38 1.39 3.89
CA LEU A 20 -0.89 0.03 3.83
C LEU A 20 -2.42 0.03 3.93
N TYR A 21 -3.04 -0.65 2.99
CA TYR A 21 -4.47 -0.93 2.96
C TYR A 21 -4.73 -2.43 3.02
N ARG A 22 -5.80 -2.81 3.72
CA ARG A 22 -6.44 -4.12 3.59
C ARG A 22 -7.49 -4.04 2.49
N ARG A 23 -7.52 -5.02 1.60
CA ARG A 23 -8.53 -5.16 0.55
C ARG A 23 -9.57 -6.19 0.96
N ASN A 24 -10.84 -5.84 0.84
CA ASN A 24 -11.92 -6.81 0.89
C ASN A 24 -11.98 -7.56 -0.46
N GLN A 25 -11.77 -8.88 -0.46
CA GLN A 25 -11.67 -9.66 -1.69
C GLN A 25 -12.99 -9.73 -2.49
N GLU A 26 -14.14 -9.66 -1.82
CA GLU A 26 -15.47 -9.77 -2.45
C GLU A 26 -15.91 -8.45 -3.10
N THR A 27 -15.67 -7.33 -2.43
CA THR A 27 -16.16 -6.00 -2.85
C THR A 27 -15.08 -5.12 -3.47
N GLY A 28 -13.81 -5.42 -3.24
CA GLY A 28 -12.67 -4.60 -3.64
C GLY A 28 -12.46 -3.33 -2.79
N LEU A 29 -13.29 -3.10 -1.76
CA LEU A 29 -13.16 -1.94 -0.89
C LEU A 29 -11.86 -2.00 -0.07
N LEU A 30 -11.27 -0.83 0.16
CA LEU A 30 -10.00 -0.67 0.84
C LEU A 30 -10.20 -0.06 2.21
N GLU A 31 -9.54 -0.63 3.21
CA GLU A 31 -9.47 -0.11 4.56
C GLU A 31 -8.04 0.27 4.88
N MET A 32 -7.80 1.52 5.29
CA MET A 32 -6.46 1.97 5.67
C MET A 32 -6.07 1.34 7.01
N ILE A 33 -4.94 0.63 7.02
CA ILE A 33 -4.41 -0.05 8.21
C ILE A 33 -3.28 0.78 8.83
N GLN A 34 -2.41 1.33 8.00
CA GLN A 34 -1.26 2.12 8.44
C GLN A 34 -0.90 3.17 7.39
N LYS A 35 -0.49 4.36 7.84
CA LYS A 35 0.01 5.45 7.00
C LYS A 35 1.29 6.03 7.59
N ASP A 36 1.93 6.91 6.82
CA ASP A 36 3.11 7.67 7.22
C ASP A 36 4.35 6.79 7.51
N VAL A 37 4.47 5.65 6.83
CA VAL A 37 5.71 4.86 6.84
C VAL A 37 6.73 5.58 5.97
N ALA A 38 7.68 6.29 6.60
CA ALA A 38 8.63 7.13 5.90
C ALA A 38 9.53 6.33 4.95
N VAL A 39 9.45 6.65 3.65
CA VAL A 39 10.32 6.13 2.60
C VAL A 39 10.53 7.24 1.57
N PRO A 40 11.72 7.87 1.53
CA PRO A 40 11.97 8.98 0.62
C PRO A 40 11.98 8.53 -0.84
N GLU A 41 11.45 9.37 -1.73
CA GLU A 41 11.45 9.18 -3.18
C GLU A 41 10.86 7.82 -3.63
N CYS A 42 9.84 7.32 -2.91
CA CYS A 42 9.24 6.03 -3.21
C CYS A 42 8.40 6.07 -4.49
N VAL A 43 8.86 5.39 -5.56
CA VAL A 43 8.16 5.33 -6.86
C VAL A 43 7.79 3.92 -7.33
N CYS A 44 8.35 2.89 -6.70
CA CYS A 44 8.13 1.49 -7.09
C CYS A 44 7.94 0.61 -5.86
N VAL A 45 6.93 -0.26 -5.92
CA VAL A 45 6.67 -1.32 -4.95
C VAL A 45 6.76 -2.66 -5.67
N LEU A 46 7.68 -3.52 -5.23
CA LEU A 46 7.85 -4.88 -5.74
C LEU A 46 7.59 -5.87 -4.61
N PHE A 47 6.75 -6.87 -4.90
CA PHE A 47 6.57 -8.05 -4.06
C PHE A 47 7.41 -9.20 -4.64
N VAL A 48 8.10 -9.94 -3.78
CA VAL A 48 8.95 -11.11 -4.12
C VAL A 48 8.22 -12.43 -3.93
#